data_AF-B2WGN8-F1
#
_entry.id   AF-B2WGN8-F1
#
_cell.length_a   1.000
_cell.length_b   1.000
_cell.length_c   1.000
_cell.angle_alpha   90.00
_cell.angle_beta   90.00
_cell.angle_gamma   90.00
#
_symmetry.space_group_name_H-M   'P 1'
#
loop_
_entity.id
_entity.type
_entity.pdbx_description
1 polymer ?
#
loop_
_entity_poly.entity_id
_entity_poly.type
_entity_poly.pdbx_seq_one_letter_code
_entity_poly.pdbx_strand_id
1 'polypeptide(L)'
;MASSSAILPDLLPSQSITPALSQQKPTNIVPIVGGVVGALALICLTILGVLLIQRKRRPAKNGIQPPDYTFNDRNNFASKAELSTHNSRYIPKGYGWDSSHSPVEMQERSYVNMKPVELPGKPSTTWPLFTTVDTVRSQFAPGTVVMVAIGGWGDTASFCEAAKDDSSRKRFARNIAAMINDTGADGVDIDWEYPGGNGEDYKKVPNSERAWEIAAYPKLLEEIRAAIGPSKLISAAVPGLPRDMMAFTHETVPIINKYVNFFNIMTYDLLNRRDNVTKHHTGIQLSLEAIDAYISRGVPSYKANLGFAFYTKWAKTAPDGGGCDINPVGCRTDLLEDPVTGADMGKTGGFSWHDKVPEDVVPSFHKALANGTYDAEGGGYYYWDKDESRWWTFDTPEAIKLKFPAIVEKRGLGGVFAWGLGEDASQFRHLEALTGGFESFKLRKERAKEEERSEL
;
A
#
# COMPACT_ATOMS: atom_id res chain seq x y z
N MET A 1 -11.38 69.01 -19.92
CA MET A 1 -11.69 69.04 -21.37
C MET A 1 -12.40 67.72 -21.65
N ALA A 2 -13.74 67.71 -21.74
CA ALA A 2 -14.53 67.98 -22.96
C ALA A 2 -14.33 66.81 -23.96
N SER A 3 -15.24 65.82 -23.97
CA SER A 3 -16.40 65.65 -24.90
C SER A 3 -16.00 65.04 -26.26
N SER A 4 -16.70 64.12 -26.93
CA SER A 4 -18.05 63.49 -26.80
C SER A 4 -18.06 62.20 -27.68
N SER A 5 -19.08 61.34 -27.84
CA SER A 5 -20.51 61.28 -27.43
C SER A 5 -21.08 59.84 -27.58
N ALA A 6 -22.41 59.71 -27.36
CA ALA A 6 -23.39 58.64 -27.63
C ALA A 6 -23.26 57.86 -28.99
N ILE A 7 -23.95 56.72 -29.26
CA ILE A 7 -25.39 56.44 -29.12
C ILE A 7 -25.70 54.94 -28.84
N LEU A 8 -26.73 54.70 -28.01
CA LEU A 8 -27.48 53.46 -27.73
C LEU A 8 -28.94 53.67 -28.24
N PRO A 9 -29.77 52.64 -28.54
CA PRO A 9 -30.57 52.04 -27.46
C PRO A 9 -31.09 50.57 -27.64
N ASP A 10 -31.35 49.92 -26.49
CA ASP A 10 -32.57 49.14 -26.13
C ASP A 10 -32.98 47.82 -26.86
N LEU A 11 -33.67 46.84 -26.24
CA LEU A 11 -34.47 46.77 -24.98
C LEU A 11 -34.39 45.37 -24.28
N LEU A 12 -34.78 45.33 -23.00
CA LEU A 12 -34.97 44.14 -22.10
C LEU A 12 -36.43 43.60 -22.18
N PRO A 13 -36.98 42.64 -21.37
CA PRO A 13 -36.43 41.96 -20.17
C PRO A 13 -36.77 40.43 -19.94
N SER A 14 -36.24 39.94 -18.81
CA SER A 14 -36.53 38.76 -17.95
C SER A 14 -37.79 37.87 -18.15
N GLN A 15 -37.65 36.57 -17.81
CA GLN A 15 -38.14 35.97 -16.54
C GLN A 15 -37.78 34.48 -16.36
N SER A 16 -37.82 34.00 -15.11
CA SER A 16 -37.68 32.59 -14.69
C SER A 16 -39.05 31.98 -14.38
N ILE A 17 -39.20 30.64 -14.47
CA ILE A 17 -40.04 29.75 -13.62
C ILE A 17 -39.88 28.29 -14.07
N THR A 18 -40.09 27.35 -13.14
CA THR A 18 -39.99 25.89 -13.26
C THR A 18 -41.35 25.23 -13.62
N PRO A 19 -41.61 23.93 -13.34
CA PRO A 19 -41.26 22.75 -14.15
C PRO A 19 -42.50 22.03 -14.73
N ALA A 20 -42.32 21.02 -15.60
CA ALA A 20 -43.40 20.11 -15.99
C ALA A 20 -42.90 18.67 -16.22
N LEU A 21 -43.57 17.69 -15.57
CA LEU A 21 -43.44 16.27 -15.89
C LEU A 21 -44.28 15.92 -17.13
N SER A 22 -43.80 14.98 -17.94
CA SER A 22 -44.66 14.12 -18.76
C SER A 22 -44.04 12.73 -18.92
N GLN A 23 -44.88 11.70 -18.90
CA GLN A 23 -44.49 10.28 -18.96
C GLN A 23 -44.72 9.70 -20.36
N GLN A 24 -43.80 8.85 -20.84
CA GLN A 24 -44.03 7.57 -21.55
C GLN A 24 -42.66 7.00 -21.96
N LYS A 25 -42.20 5.87 -21.42
CA LYS A 25 -42.53 4.45 -21.73
C LYS A 25 -41.77 3.87 -22.95
N PRO A 26 -41.54 2.55 -23.00
CA PRO A 26 -40.18 2.04 -23.19
C PRO A 26 -39.92 1.44 -24.57
N THR A 27 -38.64 1.39 -24.95
CA THR A 27 -38.14 0.54 -26.04
C THR A 27 -37.25 -0.56 -25.49
N ASN A 28 -37.82 -1.77 -25.39
CA ASN A 28 -37.02 -2.99 -25.28
C ASN A 28 -36.24 -3.19 -26.58
N ILE A 29 -34.94 -3.47 -26.48
CA ILE A 29 -34.22 -4.26 -27.49
C ILE A 29 -33.60 -5.44 -26.74
N VAL A 30 -33.96 -6.65 -27.18
CA VAL A 30 -33.51 -7.93 -26.62
C VAL A 30 -32.42 -8.52 -27.55
N PRO A 31 -31.74 -9.62 -27.18
CA PRO A 31 -30.30 -9.65 -27.02
C PRO A 31 -29.55 -10.11 -28.28
N ILE A 32 -28.25 -9.81 -28.34
CA ILE A 32 -27.31 -10.63 -29.12
C ILE A 32 -26.56 -11.52 -28.13
N VAL A 33 -26.84 -12.81 -28.20
CA VAL A 33 -26.15 -13.86 -27.45
C VAL A 33 -24.97 -14.36 -28.28
N GLY A 34 -23.77 -14.41 -27.69
CA GLY A 34 -22.64 -15.12 -28.28
C GLY A 34 -21.30 -14.77 -27.62
N GLY A 35 -20.61 -15.77 -27.05
CA GLY A 35 -19.21 -15.66 -26.63
C GLY A 35 -18.97 -15.75 -25.12
N VAL A 36 -18.80 -16.98 -24.64
CA VAL A 36 -18.23 -17.27 -23.31
C VAL A 36 -16.71 -17.29 -23.42
N VAL A 37 -15.99 -16.49 -22.61
CA VAL A 37 -14.81 -16.90 -21.83
C VAL A 37 -14.75 -15.99 -20.59
N GLY A 38 -14.58 -16.56 -19.39
CA GLY A 38 -14.39 -15.78 -18.17
C GLY A 38 -12.92 -15.38 -17.98
N ALA A 39 -12.67 -14.13 -17.57
CA ALA A 39 -11.35 -13.65 -17.16
C ALA A 39 -11.43 -13.15 -15.71
N LEU A 40 -10.63 -13.75 -14.82
CA LEU A 40 -10.49 -13.31 -13.44
C LEU A 40 -9.17 -12.53 -13.30
N ALA A 41 -9.32 -11.22 -13.15
CA ALA A 41 -8.21 -10.27 -13.01
C ALA A 41 -7.61 -10.32 -11.61
N LEU A 42 -6.38 -9.80 -11.46
CA LEU A 42 -5.61 -10.06 -10.26
C LEU A 42 -4.73 -8.93 -9.74
N ILE A 43 -4.78 -8.73 -8.42
CA ILE A 43 -4.07 -7.70 -7.67
C ILE A 43 -3.68 -8.29 -6.30
N CYS A 44 -2.47 -8.05 -5.80
CA CYS A 44 -2.21 -8.18 -4.36
C CYS A 44 -2.74 -6.92 -3.65
N LEU A 45 -3.66 -7.09 -2.70
CA LEU A 45 -4.36 -5.98 -2.04
C LEU A 45 -4.24 -6.01 -0.53
N THR A 46 -3.46 -5.11 0.04
CA THR A 46 -3.38 -4.96 1.50
C THR A 46 -4.58 -4.14 1.99
N ILE A 47 -5.50 -4.80 2.71
CA ILE A 47 -6.66 -4.21 3.37
C ILE A 47 -6.27 -3.81 4.79
N LEU A 48 -6.16 -2.50 5.01
CA LEU A 48 -6.60 -1.91 6.28
C LEU A 48 -8.12 -1.68 6.19
N GLY A 49 -8.86 -2.06 7.25
CA GLY A 49 -10.33 -1.94 7.26
C GLY A 49 -10.92 -1.71 8.65
N VAL A 50 -10.53 -0.64 9.35
CA VAL A 50 -11.10 -0.29 10.66
C VAL A 50 -12.62 -0.08 10.57
N LEU A 51 -13.41 -0.97 11.19
CA LEU A 51 -14.87 -0.87 11.20
C LEU A 51 -15.47 -1.31 12.54
N LEU A 52 -15.74 -0.35 13.42
CA LEU A 52 -16.42 -0.57 14.71
C LEU A 52 -17.82 0.04 14.71
N ILE A 53 -18.82 -0.74 15.15
CA ILE A 53 -20.19 -0.28 15.37
C ILE A 53 -20.50 -0.21 16.87
N GLN A 54 -20.79 0.99 17.38
CA GLN A 54 -21.72 1.15 18.49
C GLN A 54 -22.67 2.33 18.25
N ARG A 55 -23.96 2.09 18.51
CA ARG A 55 -25.04 3.09 18.48
C ARG A 55 -25.54 3.32 19.90
N LYS A 56 -25.28 4.50 20.48
CA LYS A 56 -25.79 4.87 21.81
C LYS A 56 -26.81 6.00 21.71
N ARG A 57 -28.04 5.77 22.19
CA ARG A 57 -29.00 6.84 22.51
C ARG A 57 -28.61 7.49 23.85
N ARG A 58 -28.89 8.79 24.00
CA ARG A 58 -28.83 9.62 25.23
C ARG A 58 -30.21 10.29 25.40
N PRO A 59 -30.59 10.95 26.53
CA PRO A 59 -29.77 11.64 27.55
C PRO A 59 -30.04 11.15 29.01
N ALA A 60 -29.59 11.73 30.14
CA ALA A 60 -29.16 13.11 30.43
C ALA A 60 -28.23 13.33 31.66
N LYS A 61 -27.58 14.51 31.70
CA LYS A 61 -27.18 15.39 32.84
C LYS A 61 -26.34 14.89 34.04
N ASN A 62 -25.08 15.36 34.15
CA ASN A 62 -24.60 16.44 35.07
C ASN A 62 -23.06 16.44 35.26
N GLY A 63 -22.44 17.60 35.52
CA GLY A 63 -21.13 17.70 36.24
C GLY A 63 -19.87 18.19 35.47
N ILE A 64 -19.59 19.49 35.57
CA ILE A 64 -18.30 20.18 35.92
C ILE A 64 -16.94 19.71 35.30
N GLN A 65 -16.19 20.69 34.78
CA GLN A 65 -14.75 20.72 34.39
C GLN A 65 -13.99 21.63 35.42
N PRO A 66 -12.64 21.81 35.44
CA PRO A 66 -11.52 21.30 34.61
C PRO A 66 -10.29 20.90 35.51
N PRO A 67 -9.00 21.10 35.15
CA PRO A 67 -8.29 20.99 33.86
C PRO A 67 -7.24 19.85 33.85
N ASP A 68 -6.69 19.49 32.68
CA ASP A 68 -5.23 19.38 32.48
C ASP A 68 -4.83 18.97 31.05
N TYR A 69 -3.59 19.34 30.70
CA TYR A 69 -2.82 19.17 29.46
C TYR A 69 -3.25 18.08 28.45
N THR A 70 -3.47 18.52 27.20
CA THR A 70 -3.68 17.65 26.03
C THR A 70 -2.36 17.11 25.47
N PHE A 71 -2.14 15.81 25.59
CA PHE A 71 -1.17 15.06 24.79
C PHE A 71 -1.70 14.97 23.34
N ASN A 72 -0.89 15.31 22.34
CA ASN A 72 -1.35 15.56 20.96
C ASN A 72 -0.96 14.41 20.02
N ASP A 73 -1.57 13.25 20.21
CA ASP A 73 -1.29 12.03 19.44
C ASP A 73 -2.14 11.99 18.15
N ARG A 74 -1.64 12.63 17.08
CA ARG A 74 -2.35 12.78 15.80
C ARG A 74 -2.14 11.58 14.87
N ASN A 75 -2.76 10.44 15.18
CA ASN A 75 -2.82 9.28 14.28
C ASN A 75 -4.13 8.46 14.40
N ASN A 76 -5.21 9.05 14.92
CA ASN A 76 -6.51 8.38 15.08
C ASN A 76 -7.42 8.57 13.85
N PHE A 77 -7.51 7.56 12.99
CA PHE A 77 -8.45 7.50 11.87
C PHE A 77 -9.80 6.95 12.34
N ALA A 78 -10.89 7.62 11.98
CA ALA A 78 -12.21 7.40 12.56
C ALA A 78 -13.17 6.62 11.64
N SER A 79 -13.95 5.71 12.24
CA SER A 79 -14.91 4.82 11.56
C SER A 79 -16.15 5.52 10.97
N LYS A 80 -16.58 5.09 9.76
CA LYS A 80 -17.95 4.62 9.39
C LYS A 80 -18.23 4.61 7.89
N ALA A 81 -18.65 3.46 7.34
CA ALA A 81 -19.69 3.35 6.30
C ALA A 81 -20.17 1.88 6.16
N GLU A 82 -21.42 1.68 5.73
CA GLU A 82 -21.97 0.38 5.27
C GLU A 82 -22.18 0.44 3.75
N LEU A 83 -22.12 -0.70 3.04
CA LEU A 83 -22.58 -0.83 1.65
C LEU A 83 -23.08 -2.26 1.37
N SER A 84 -24.00 -2.41 0.40
CA SER A 84 -24.96 -3.51 0.42
C SER A 84 -25.14 -4.28 -0.90
N THR A 85 -25.25 -5.62 -0.77
CA THR A 85 -25.84 -6.57 -1.73
C THR A 85 -25.08 -6.83 -3.05
N HIS A 86 -25.29 -7.88 -3.84
CA HIS A 86 -26.37 -8.90 -3.96
C HIS A 86 -25.81 -10.33 -4.21
N ASN A 87 -26.68 -11.35 -4.30
CA ASN A 87 -26.36 -12.78 -4.07
C ASN A 87 -26.55 -13.68 -5.34
N SER A 88 -25.62 -14.62 -5.66
CA SER A 88 -25.95 -15.90 -6.35
C SER A 88 -24.87 -17.03 -6.40
N ARG A 89 -25.15 -18.14 -5.68
CA ARG A 89 -25.04 -19.60 -6.01
C ARG A 89 -23.78 -20.30 -6.65
N TYR A 90 -23.11 -21.15 -5.84
CA TYR A 90 -22.67 -22.58 -6.02
C TYR A 90 -21.99 -23.07 -7.37
N ILE A 91 -20.73 -23.59 -7.44
CA ILE A 91 -20.05 -24.83 -6.89
C ILE A 91 -20.17 -26.09 -7.81
N PRO A 92 -19.13 -26.97 -8.04
CA PRO A 92 -17.65 -26.87 -7.92
C PRO A 92 -16.77 -27.72 -8.92
N LYS A 93 -15.44 -27.75 -8.66
CA LYS A 93 -14.38 -28.79 -8.94
C LYS A 93 -13.58 -28.79 -10.27
N GLY A 94 -12.26 -28.61 -10.12
CA GLY A 94 -11.23 -28.99 -11.11
C GLY A 94 -9.94 -28.16 -10.99
N TYR A 95 -9.10 -28.41 -9.97
CA TYR A 95 -7.88 -27.61 -9.75
C TYR A 95 -6.74 -27.97 -10.72
N GLY A 96 -6.70 -27.27 -11.86
CA GLY A 96 -5.46 -26.97 -12.59
C GLY A 96 -4.89 -25.63 -12.14
N TRP A 97 -3.58 -25.43 -12.30
CA TRP A 97 -2.95 -24.13 -12.01
C TRP A 97 -3.33 -23.09 -13.08
N ASP A 98 -3.86 -21.96 -12.64
CA ASP A 98 -3.93 -20.72 -13.42
C ASP A 98 -3.23 -19.60 -12.62
N SER A 99 -2.38 -18.84 -13.31
CA SER A 99 -1.58 -17.71 -12.80
C SER A 99 -2.42 -16.45 -12.52
N SER A 100 -3.70 -16.63 -12.18
CA SER A 100 -4.73 -15.61 -12.00
C SER A 100 -5.13 -15.40 -10.53
N HIS A 101 -4.34 -15.92 -9.56
CA HIS A 101 -4.64 -15.83 -8.13
C HIS A 101 -3.42 -15.38 -7.26
N SER A 102 -3.60 -14.27 -6.53
CA SER A 102 -2.68 -13.48 -5.71
C SER A 102 -3.45 -13.09 -4.45
N PRO A 103 -2.77 -12.93 -3.30
CA PRO A 103 -3.46 -12.64 -2.05
C PRO A 103 -3.95 -11.20 -1.91
N VAL A 104 -5.18 -11.10 -1.43
CA VAL A 104 -5.61 -9.98 -0.60
C VAL A 104 -5.02 -10.20 0.79
N GLU A 105 -4.25 -9.24 1.27
CA GLU A 105 -3.57 -9.27 2.56
C GLU A 105 -4.41 -8.47 3.58
N MET A 106 -4.51 -8.93 4.82
CA MET A 106 -5.10 -8.12 5.91
C MET A 106 -4.04 -7.65 6.87
N GLN A 107 -4.02 -6.36 7.18
CA GLN A 107 -3.11 -5.78 8.16
C GLN A 107 -3.85 -4.87 9.14
N GLU A 108 -3.47 -4.95 10.40
CA GLU A 108 -4.04 -4.12 11.46
C GLU A 108 -2.95 -3.32 12.17
N ARG A 109 -3.17 -2.01 12.34
CA ARG A 109 -2.29 -1.14 13.14
C ARG A 109 -2.49 -1.30 14.66
N SER A 110 -3.47 -2.10 15.09
CA SER A 110 -3.64 -2.51 16.49
C SER A 110 -2.74 -3.71 16.77
N TYR A 111 -1.49 -3.45 17.15
CA TYR A 111 -0.53 -4.37 17.77
C TYR A 111 -0.88 -5.87 17.62
N VAL A 112 -0.28 -6.57 16.64
CA VAL A 112 -0.21 -8.03 16.68
C VAL A 112 0.86 -8.45 17.69
N ASN A 113 0.63 -8.00 18.93
CA ASN A 113 1.18 -8.55 20.14
C ASN A 113 0.64 -9.99 20.20
N MET A 114 1.30 -10.91 19.50
CA MET A 114 1.22 -12.36 19.69
C MET A 114 1.79 -12.69 21.08
N LYS A 115 1.26 -12.06 22.14
CA LYS A 115 1.57 -12.41 23.52
C LYS A 115 1.29 -13.89 23.64
N PRO A 116 2.30 -14.70 23.99
CA PRO A 116 2.18 -16.14 23.92
C PRO A 116 1.16 -16.62 24.95
N VAL A 117 -0.06 -16.90 24.49
CA VAL A 117 -1.03 -17.68 25.26
C VAL A 117 -0.76 -19.15 24.98
N GLU A 118 0.36 -19.63 25.53
CA GLU A 118 0.44 -21.00 26.03
C GLU A 118 0.34 -20.91 27.57
N LEU A 119 -0.87 -20.65 28.08
CA LEU A 119 -1.23 -21.19 29.40
C LEU A 119 -1.41 -22.70 29.23
N PRO A 120 -0.86 -23.55 30.12
CA PRO A 120 -0.99 -25.00 29.99
C PRO A 120 -2.46 -25.43 29.85
N GLY A 121 -2.80 -26.02 28.70
CA GLY A 121 -4.10 -26.66 28.46
C GLY A 121 -5.14 -25.89 27.66
N LYS A 122 -4.89 -24.65 27.19
CA LYS A 122 -5.78 -23.96 26.22
C LYS A 122 -4.99 -23.12 25.20
N PRO A 123 -5.14 -23.36 23.88
CA PRO A 123 -4.74 -22.39 22.87
C PRO A 123 -5.52 -21.09 23.04
N SER A 124 -4.92 -19.93 22.71
CA SER A 124 -5.75 -18.75 22.40
C SER A 124 -6.57 -19.06 21.14
N THR A 125 -7.88 -18.90 21.26
CA THR A 125 -8.86 -19.02 20.17
C THR A 125 -9.31 -17.65 19.66
N THR A 126 -8.52 -16.60 19.92
CA THR A 126 -8.84 -15.23 19.49
C THR A 126 -7.61 -14.59 18.87
N TRP A 127 -7.63 -14.48 17.55
CA TRP A 127 -6.73 -13.62 16.77
C TRP A 127 -7.40 -12.24 16.68
N PRO A 128 -6.71 -11.13 16.98
CA PRO A 128 -7.36 -9.83 17.17
C PRO A 128 -7.80 -9.13 15.88
N LEU A 129 -7.95 -9.85 14.77
CA LEU A 129 -8.23 -9.29 13.44
C LEU A 129 -9.49 -8.42 13.42
N PHE A 130 -9.37 -7.21 12.85
CA PHE A 130 -10.46 -6.25 12.63
C PHE A 130 -11.62 -6.79 11.78
N THR A 131 -11.41 -7.87 11.02
CA THR A 131 -12.42 -8.54 10.20
C THR A 131 -12.06 -10.02 10.00
N THR A 132 -12.93 -10.79 9.32
CA THR A 132 -12.68 -12.22 9.03
C THR A 132 -12.26 -12.47 7.59
N VAL A 133 -11.50 -13.55 7.36
CA VAL A 133 -11.14 -14.06 6.02
C VAL A 133 -12.36 -14.22 5.13
N ASP A 134 -13.45 -14.80 5.64
CA ASP A 134 -14.70 -14.95 4.86
C ASP A 134 -15.32 -13.60 4.50
N THR A 135 -15.31 -12.62 5.41
CA THR A 135 -15.85 -11.28 5.16
C THR A 135 -15.08 -10.58 4.04
N VAL A 136 -13.75 -10.66 4.05
CA VAL A 136 -12.92 -10.14 2.95
C VAL A 136 -13.14 -10.94 1.68
N ARG A 137 -13.02 -12.28 1.72
CA ARG A 137 -13.16 -13.14 0.52
C ARG A 137 -14.50 -12.93 -0.19
N SER A 138 -15.57 -12.63 0.54
CA SER A 138 -16.89 -12.31 -0.01
C SER A 138 -16.99 -11.00 -0.80
N GLN A 139 -16.02 -10.09 -0.65
CA GLN A 139 -15.94 -8.81 -1.36
C GLN A 139 -15.14 -8.90 -2.66
N PHE A 140 -14.41 -10.00 -2.87
CA PHE A 140 -13.59 -10.24 -4.06
C PHE A 140 -14.15 -11.37 -4.91
N ALA A 141 -13.55 -11.56 -6.08
CA ALA A 141 -14.03 -12.53 -7.04
C ALA A 141 -13.75 -13.97 -6.55
N PRO A 142 -14.55 -14.96 -6.99
CA PRO A 142 -14.33 -16.36 -6.61
C PRO A 142 -12.93 -16.83 -7.01
N GLY A 143 -12.22 -17.47 -6.06
CA GLY A 143 -10.83 -17.91 -6.25
C GLY A 143 -9.79 -16.96 -5.67
N THR A 144 -10.13 -15.70 -5.35
CA THR A 144 -9.21 -14.77 -4.69
C THR A 144 -8.63 -15.37 -3.41
N VAL A 145 -7.31 -15.43 -3.37
CA VAL A 145 -6.49 -15.86 -2.24
C VAL A 145 -6.57 -14.78 -1.15
N VAL A 146 -6.61 -15.17 0.12
CA VAL A 146 -6.61 -14.22 1.25
C VAL A 146 -5.53 -14.63 2.26
N MET A 147 -4.60 -13.74 2.55
CA MET A 147 -3.49 -13.93 3.49
C MET A 147 -3.58 -12.93 4.64
N VAL A 148 -2.93 -13.25 5.76
CA VAL A 148 -2.84 -12.36 6.93
C VAL A 148 -1.43 -11.82 7.01
N ALA A 149 -1.27 -10.49 7.10
CA ALA A 149 0.00 -9.85 7.40
C ALA A 149 0.31 -10.01 8.89
N ILE A 150 1.58 -10.21 9.22
CA ILE A 150 2.09 -10.07 10.57
C ILE A 150 3.24 -9.08 10.54
N GLY A 151 3.14 -8.02 11.33
CA GLY A 151 4.14 -6.96 11.44
C GLY A 151 3.68 -5.60 10.93
N GLY A 152 4.57 -4.94 10.21
CA GLY A 152 4.49 -3.55 9.79
C GLY A 152 5.28 -2.60 10.68
N TRP A 153 5.41 -1.38 10.19
CA TRP A 153 6.25 -0.33 10.77
C TRP A 153 6.09 -0.17 12.28
N GLY A 154 7.18 -0.44 13.01
CA GLY A 154 7.27 -0.31 14.46
C GLY A 154 7.08 -1.62 15.25
N ASP A 155 6.63 -2.72 14.63
CA ASP A 155 6.48 -4.02 15.30
C ASP A 155 7.78 -4.85 15.33
N THR A 156 8.93 -4.19 15.31
CA THR A 156 10.26 -4.81 15.32
C THR A 156 10.45 -5.70 16.57
N ALA A 157 9.93 -5.26 17.74
CA ALA A 157 10.16 -5.95 19.02
C ALA A 157 9.55 -7.36 19.06
N SER A 158 8.36 -7.55 18.46
CA SER A 158 7.68 -8.85 18.40
C SER A 158 8.48 -9.86 17.57
N PHE A 159 9.05 -9.42 16.45
CA PHE A 159 9.94 -10.25 15.63
C PHE A 159 11.27 -10.57 16.30
N CYS A 160 11.85 -9.63 17.06
CA CYS A 160 13.07 -9.89 17.84
C CYS A 160 12.87 -11.08 18.79
N GLU A 161 11.78 -11.09 19.57
CA GLU A 161 11.51 -12.20 20.48
C GLU A 161 11.09 -13.48 19.74
N ALA A 162 10.44 -13.39 18.58
CA ALA A 162 10.09 -14.55 17.75
C ALA A 162 11.31 -15.22 17.09
N ALA A 163 12.33 -14.45 16.68
CA ALA A 163 13.48 -14.95 15.92
C ALA A 163 14.64 -15.47 16.80
N LYS A 164 14.68 -15.02 18.07
CA LYS A 164 15.78 -15.12 19.04
C LYS A 164 16.45 -16.49 19.17
N ASP A 165 15.67 -17.55 19.31
CA ASP A 165 16.14 -18.91 19.55
C ASP A 165 15.25 -19.97 18.89
N ASP A 166 15.62 -21.24 19.03
CA ASP A 166 14.90 -22.36 18.43
C ASP A 166 13.46 -22.54 18.97
N SER A 167 13.27 -22.31 20.26
CA SER A 167 12.00 -22.49 20.96
C SER A 167 10.99 -21.39 20.59
N SER A 168 11.47 -20.15 20.55
CA SER A 168 10.71 -18.97 20.12
C SER A 168 10.29 -19.05 18.65
N ARG A 169 11.21 -19.38 17.72
CA ARG A 169 10.86 -19.55 16.29
C ARG A 169 9.80 -20.63 16.08
N LYS A 170 9.98 -21.80 16.70
CA LYS A 170 9.00 -22.91 16.64
C LYS A 170 7.65 -22.53 17.24
N ARG A 171 7.63 -21.75 18.32
CA ARG A 171 6.40 -21.24 18.94
C ARG A 171 5.67 -20.27 18.03
N PHE A 172 6.38 -19.30 17.45
CA PHE A 172 5.81 -18.34 16.49
C PHE A 172 5.25 -19.05 15.26
N ALA A 173 6.00 -19.98 14.67
CA ALA A 173 5.57 -20.80 13.55
C ALA A 173 4.31 -21.63 13.85
N ARG A 174 4.22 -22.27 15.02
CA ARG A 174 2.99 -22.97 15.46
C ARG A 174 1.80 -22.03 15.62
N ASN A 175 2.01 -20.82 16.14
CA ASN A 175 0.95 -19.82 16.28
C ASN A 175 0.43 -19.37 14.91
N ILE A 176 1.31 -19.16 13.92
CA ILE A 176 0.92 -18.85 12.54
C ILE A 176 0.10 -20.01 11.94
N ALA A 177 0.54 -21.26 12.12
CA ALA A 177 -0.22 -22.42 11.64
C ALA A 177 -1.60 -22.53 12.29
N ALA A 178 -1.71 -22.24 13.60
CA ALA A 178 -2.99 -22.18 14.31
C ALA A 178 -3.88 -21.05 13.77
N MET A 179 -3.34 -19.85 13.54
CA MET A 179 -4.05 -18.72 12.95
C MET A 179 -4.59 -19.03 11.55
N ILE A 180 -3.75 -19.61 10.67
CA ILE A 180 -4.15 -20.00 9.31
C ILE A 180 -5.28 -21.04 9.33
N ASN A 181 -5.23 -21.99 10.27
CA ASN A 181 -6.25 -23.03 10.40
C ASN A 181 -7.57 -22.52 11.00
N ASP A 182 -7.51 -21.61 11.98
CA ASP A 182 -8.67 -21.02 12.64
C ASP A 182 -9.41 -20.02 11.75
N THR A 183 -8.66 -19.18 11.03
CA THR A 183 -9.19 -18.13 10.15
C THR A 183 -9.58 -18.62 8.77
N GLY A 184 -9.01 -19.73 8.29
CA GLY A 184 -9.19 -20.18 6.90
C GLY A 184 -8.35 -19.38 5.87
N ALA A 185 -7.35 -18.61 6.31
CA ALA A 185 -6.42 -17.91 5.42
C ALA A 185 -5.64 -18.88 4.53
N ASP A 186 -5.25 -18.44 3.34
CA ASP A 186 -4.48 -19.22 2.36
C ASP A 186 -2.96 -19.18 2.63
N GLY A 187 -2.51 -18.29 3.52
CA GLY A 187 -1.11 -18.10 3.87
C GLY A 187 -0.88 -16.92 4.81
N VAL A 188 0.40 -16.55 4.98
CA VAL A 188 0.87 -15.44 5.82
C VAL A 188 1.85 -14.54 5.04
N ASP A 189 1.76 -13.22 5.21
CA ASP A 189 2.84 -12.30 4.85
C ASP A 189 3.64 -11.92 6.12
N ILE A 190 4.95 -11.81 5.99
CA ILE A 190 5.90 -11.50 7.06
C ILE A 190 6.53 -10.13 6.80
N ASP A 191 5.92 -9.11 7.39
CA ASP A 191 6.28 -7.70 7.28
C ASP A 191 7.16 -7.26 8.46
N TRP A 192 8.39 -7.77 8.52
CA TRP A 192 9.36 -7.34 9.53
C TRP A 192 10.12 -6.11 9.02
N GLU A 193 9.89 -4.96 9.67
CA GLU A 193 10.57 -3.69 9.37
C GLU A 193 11.64 -3.28 10.39
N TYR A 194 12.95 -3.50 10.19
CA TYR A 194 13.57 -4.46 9.25
C TYR A 194 14.53 -5.40 10.00
N PRO A 195 14.65 -6.68 9.60
CA PRO A 195 15.60 -7.60 10.20
C PRO A 195 17.04 -7.14 9.96
N GLY A 196 17.83 -7.04 11.03
CA GLY A 196 19.22 -6.61 11.00
C GLY A 196 19.44 -5.14 11.34
N GLY A 197 18.37 -4.34 11.45
CA GLY A 197 18.43 -2.93 11.85
C GLY A 197 17.70 -2.00 10.88
N ASN A 198 17.94 -0.69 11.02
CA ASN A 198 17.31 0.37 10.21
C ASN A 198 15.76 0.44 10.22
N GLY A 199 15.09 -0.17 11.20
CA GLY A 199 13.64 -0.04 11.44
C GLY A 199 13.23 1.29 12.10
N GLU A 200 12.06 1.35 12.73
CA GLU A 200 11.55 2.56 13.44
C GLU A 200 12.51 3.03 14.54
N ASP A 201 13.18 2.09 15.19
CA ASP A 201 14.05 2.29 16.34
C ASP A 201 15.52 2.59 15.98
N TYR A 202 15.86 2.79 14.71
CA TYR A 202 17.26 2.80 14.24
C TYR A 202 18.21 3.87 14.85
N LYS A 203 17.67 4.93 15.46
CA LYS A 203 18.42 5.94 16.22
C LYS A 203 18.48 5.64 17.73
N LYS A 204 17.61 4.74 18.19
CA LYS A 204 17.46 4.29 19.58
C LYS A 204 18.27 3.01 19.83
N VAL A 205 18.34 2.12 18.83
CA VAL A 205 19.07 0.83 18.88
C VAL A 205 20.03 0.74 17.70
N PRO A 206 21.35 0.60 17.93
CA PRO A 206 22.34 0.51 16.86
C PRO A 206 22.28 -0.85 16.16
N ASN A 207 22.52 -0.86 14.84
CA ASN A 207 22.47 -2.08 14.02
C ASN A 207 23.41 -3.20 14.50
N SER A 208 24.46 -2.88 15.27
CA SER A 208 25.34 -3.88 15.92
C SER A 208 24.60 -4.79 16.91
N GLU A 209 23.56 -4.29 17.58
CA GLU A 209 22.70 -5.09 18.49
C GLU A 209 21.66 -5.91 17.72
N ARG A 210 21.39 -5.54 16.45
CA ARG A 210 20.44 -6.18 15.53
C ARG A 210 21.11 -7.18 14.58
N ALA A 211 22.44 -7.16 14.43
CA ALA A 211 23.17 -7.94 13.43
C ALA A 211 22.92 -9.47 13.44
N TRP A 212 22.55 -10.04 14.59
CA TRP A 212 22.20 -11.46 14.70
C TRP A 212 20.91 -11.83 13.95
N GLU A 213 20.01 -10.86 13.73
CA GLU A 213 18.72 -11.05 13.05
C GLU A 213 18.91 -11.42 11.57
N ILE A 214 20.02 -10.98 10.95
CA ILE A 214 20.42 -11.33 9.57
C ILE A 214 20.49 -12.85 9.38
N ALA A 215 21.02 -13.56 10.38
CA ALA A 215 21.12 -15.02 10.37
C ALA A 215 19.90 -15.73 11.00
N ALA A 216 19.01 -14.98 11.67
CA ALA A 216 17.82 -15.53 12.32
C ALA A 216 16.58 -15.48 11.42
N TYR A 217 16.43 -14.43 10.59
CA TYR A 217 15.26 -14.26 9.72
C TYR A 217 15.05 -15.43 8.73
N PRO A 218 16.08 -15.96 8.02
CA PRO A 218 15.88 -17.14 7.17
C PRO A 218 15.45 -18.38 7.94
N LYS A 219 15.90 -18.55 9.20
CA LYS A 219 15.51 -19.65 10.08
C LYS A 219 14.08 -19.49 10.61
N LEU A 220 13.62 -18.25 10.81
CA LEU A 220 12.23 -17.97 11.18
C LEU A 220 11.30 -18.42 10.05
N LEU A 221 11.63 -18.04 8.81
CA LEU A 221 10.86 -18.44 7.62
C LEU A 221 10.89 -19.96 7.36
N GLU A 222 12.01 -20.62 7.65
CA GLU A 222 12.14 -22.09 7.62
C GLU A 222 11.14 -22.77 8.58
N GLU A 223 11.11 -22.34 9.84
CA GLU A 223 10.19 -22.89 10.85
C GLU A 223 8.73 -22.61 10.49
N ILE A 224 8.41 -21.41 9.97
CA ILE A 224 7.06 -21.09 9.48
C ILE A 224 6.67 -22.03 8.34
N ARG A 225 7.55 -22.23 7.34
CA ARG A 225 7.31 -23.18 6.24
C ARG A 225 7.09 -24.61 6.75
N ALA A 226 7.88 -25.06 7.72
CA ALA A 226 7.73 -26.37 8.33
C ALA A 226 6.38 -26.52 9.06
N ALA A 227 5.90 -25.47 9.72
CA ALA A 227 4.64 -25.51 10.49
C ALA A 227 3.39 -25.39 9.61
N ILE A 228 3.38 -24.57 8.56
CA ILE A 228 2.19 -24.34 7.71
C ILE A 228 2.12 -25.31 6.50
N GLY A 229 3.21 -26.02 6.22
CA GLY A 229 3.30 -26.98 5.12
C GLY A 229 3.53 -26.36 3.73
N PRO A 230 3.58 -27.19 2.67
CA PRO A 230 3.92 -26.75 1.32
C PRO A 230 2.74 -26.14 0.54
N SER A 231 1.49 -26.33 0.99
CA SER A 231 0.28 -25.89 0.29
C SER A 231 -0.17 -24.47 0.64
N LYS A 232 0.21 -23.96 1.82
CA LYS A 232 -0.08 -22.59 2.24
C LYS A 232 0.97 -21.63 1.70
N LEU A 233 0.60 -20.39 1.46
CA LEU A 233 1.51 -19.36 0.94
C LEU A 233 2.30 -18.70 2.08
N ILE A 234 3.53 -18.30 1.75
CA ILE A 234 4.33 -17.36 2.55
C ILE A 234 4.80 -16.26 1.61
N SER A 235 4.59 -15.01 1.98
CA SER A 235 5.25 -13.86 1.36
C SER A 235 5.95 -13.02 2.42
N ALA A 236 6.67 -12.00 1.96
CA ALA A 236 7.29 -11.01 2.81
C ALA A 236 7.22 -9.65 2.13
N ALA A 237 6.66 -8.66 2.81
CA ALA A 237 6.96 -7.25 2.58
C ALA A 237 8.43 -6.98 2.93
N VAL A 238 9.16 -6.35 2.01
CA VAL A 238 10.62 -6.15 2.13
C VAL A 238 11.05 -4.74 1.70
N PRO A 239 12.08 -4.15 2.33
CA PRO A 239 12.43 -2.73 2.18
C PRO A 239 12.73 -2.32 0.75
N GLY A 240 12.16 -1.20 0.29
CA GLY A 240 12.43 -0.62 -1.03
C GLY A 240 13.75 0.14 -1.18
N LEU A 241 14.55 0.26 -0.12
CA LEU A 241 15.75 1.10 -0.12
C LEU A 241 16.99 0.25 0.19
N PRO A 242 18.04 0.23 -0.66
CA PRO A 242 19.23 -0.62 -0.46
C PRO A 242 19.93 -0.47 0.89
N ARG A 243 19.86 0.72 1.50
CA ARG A 243 20.36 1.00 2.86
C ARG A 243 19.67 0.19 3.96
N ASP A 244 18.41 -0.18 3.76
CA ASP A 244 17.55 -0.80 4.78
C ASP A 244 17.49 -2.34 4.59
N MET A 245 18.07 -2.87 3.50
CA MET A 245 18.09 -4.29 3.13
C MET A 245 19.10 -5.16 3.93
N MET A 246 19.26 -4.93 5.24
CA MET A 246 20.36 -5.50 6.03
C MET A 246 20.39 -7.03 6.09
N ALA A 247 19.24 -7.69 6.25
CA ALA A 247 19.14 -9.16 6.22
C ALA A 247 18.94 -9.76 4.82
N PHE A 248 19.02 -8.96 3.74
CA PHE A 248 18.78 -9.40 2.36
C PHE A 248 20.07 -9.29 1.55
N THR A 249 21.06 -10.14 1.85
CA THR A 249 22.39 -10.18 1.21
C THR A 249 22.47 -11.27 0.13
N HIS A 250 23.60 -11.38 -0.59
CA HIS A 250 23.84 -12.47 -1.54
C HIS A 250 23.84 -13.86 -0.88
N GLU A 251 24.11 -13.93 0.44
CA GLU A 251 24.15 -15.17 1.22
C GLU A 251 22.76 -15.54 1.76
N THR A 252 21.97 -14.57 2.21
CA THR A 252 20.67 -14.83 2.85
C THR A 252 19.51 -14.92 1.87
N VAL A 253 19.49 -14.12 0.80
CA VAL A 253 18.39 -14.11 -0.19
C VAL A 253 18.17 -15.49 -0.84
N PRO A 254 19.21 -16.25 -1.25
CA PRO A 254 19.03 -17.61 -1.77
C PRO A 254 18.48 -18.62 -0.75
N ILE A 255 18.60 -18.34 0.56
CA ILE A 255 18.00 -19.15 1.63
C ILE A 255 16.54 -18.76 1.82
N ILE A 256 16.24 -17.46 1.96
CA ILE A 256 14.89 -16.91 2.10
C ILE A 256 13.98 -17.36 0.95
N ASN A 257 14.50 -17.33 -0.29
CA ASN A 257 13.82 -17.75 -1.50
C ASN A 257 13.33 -19.23 -1.48
N LYS A 258 13.89 -20.10 -0.63
CA LYS A 258 13.42 -21.49 -0.48
C LYS A 258 12.10 -21.58 0.28
N TYR A 259 11.81 -20.60 1.14
CA TYR A 259 10.70 -20.66 2.09
C TYR A 259 9.55 -19.74 1.68
N VAL A 260 9.82 -18.60 1.04
CA VAL A 260 8.79 -17.67 0.51
C VAL A 260 8.36 -18.03 -0.91
N ASN A 261 7.07 -17.82 -1.20
CA ASN A 261 6.49 -17.94 -2.54
C ASN A 261 6.86 -16.73 -3.41
N PHE A 262 6.79 -15.51 -2.87
CA PHE A 262 7.17 -14.26 -3.54
C PHE A 262 7.52 -13.16 -2.51
N PHE A 263 8.11 -12.07 -3.00
CA PHE A 263 8.57 -10.90 -2.25
C PHE A 263 7.74 -9.68 -2.68
N ASN A 264 7.14 -8.99 -1.72
CA ASN A 264 6.45 -7.73 -1.89
C ASN A 264 7.44 -6.59 -1.63
N ILE A 265 8.16 -6.16 -2.68
CA ILE A 265 9.22 -5.16 -2.54
C ILE A 265 8.59 -3.77 -2.44
N MET A 266 8.71 -3.15 -1.28
CA MET A 266 8.05 -1.88 -0.93
C MET A 266 8.67 -0.69 -1.66
N THR A 267 8.46 -0.60 -2.97
CA THR A 267 8.92 0.48 -3.88
C THR A 267 8.12 1.77 -3.72
N TYR A 268 7.87 2.12 -2.47
CA TYR A 268 7.26 3.34 -1.99
C TYR A 268 8.01 3.78 -0.73
N ASP A 269 7.68 4.95 -0.17
CA ASP A 269 8.45 5.54 0.94
C ASP A 269 9.95 5.72 0.68
N LEU A 270 10.33 5.73 -0.60
CA LEU A 270 11.69 5.95 -1.10
C LEU A 270 12.17 7.37 -0.81
N LEU A 271 11.24 8.29 -0.50
CA LEU A 271 11.45 9.54 0.25
C LEU A 271 10.87 9.38 1.66
N ASN A 272 11.71 9.57 2.67
CA ASN A 272 11.30 9.60 4.08
C ASN A 272 12.16 10.59 4.90
N ARG A 273 11.90 10.69 6.20
CA ARG A 273 12.52 11.70 7.09
C ARG A 273 14.05 11.58 7.24
N ARG A 274 14.65 10.47 6.79
CA ARG A 274 16.11 10.25 6.78
C ARG A 274 16.82 10.94 5.61
N ASP A 275 16.09 11.36 4.58
CA ASP A 275 16.66 11.90 3.36
C ASP A 275 16.90 13.42 3.47
N ASN A 276 17.98 13.89 2.86
CA ASN A 276 18.42 15.29 2.86
C ASN A 276 18.17 16.02 1.52
N VAL A 277 17.58 15.33 0.54
CA VAL A 277 17.23 15.85 -0.79
C VAL A 277 15.85 15.33 -1.22
N THR A 278 15.13 16.14 -1.99
CA THR A 278 13.85 15.78 -2.59
C THR A 278 14.02 14.72 -3.67
N LYS A 279 13.04 13.83 -3.76
CA LYS A 279 12.97 12.74 -4.74
C LYS A 279 11.55 12.18 -4.74
N HIS A 280 11.24 11.33 -5.71
CA HIS A 280 9.94 10.69 -5.78
C HIS A 280 9.81 9.60 -4.72
N HIS A 281 8.72 9.60 -3.93
CA HIS A 281 8.57 8.56 -2.91
C HIS A 281 8.27 7.17 -3.49
N THR A 282 7.83 7.08 -4.76
CA THR A 282 7.55 5.83 -5.47
C THR A 282 7.94 5.91 -6.97
N GLY A 283 8.92 6.76 -7.32
CA GLY A 283 9.30 6.96 -8.73
C GLY A 283 9.94 5.73 -9.39
N ILE A 284 9.84 5.64 -10.72
CA ILE A 284 10.37 4.49 -11.50
C ILE A 284 11.86 4.25 -11.25
N GLN A 285 12.70 5.29 -11.20
CA GLN A 285 14.15 5.13 -11.08
C GLN A 285 14.54 4.43 -9.77
N LEU A 286 14.07 4.95 -8.63
CA LEU A 286 14.35 4.36 -7.31
C LEU A 286 13.66 3.00 -7.13
N SER A 287 12.51 2.81 -7.78
CA SER A 287 11.85 1.49 -7.83
C SER A 287 12.71 0.46 -8.58
N LEU A 288 13.36 0.85 -9.69
CA LEU A 288 14.29 -0.01 -10.42
C LEU A 288 15.53 -0.34 -9.58
N GLU A 289 16.11 0.63 -8.87
CA GLU A 289 17.24 0.40 -7.96
C GLU A 289 16.90 -0.66 -6.88
N ALA A 290 15.70 -0.59 -6.31
CA ALA A 290 15.21 -1.57 -5.35
C ALA A 290 15.06 -2.98 -5.94
N ILE A 291 14.36 -3.08 -7.08
CA ILE A 291 14.11 -4.33 -7.79
C ILE A 291 15.43 -4.99 -8.23
N ASP A 292 16.35 -4.22 -8.80
CA ASP A 292 17.65 -4.71 -9.27
C ASP A 292 18.56 -5.14 -8.12
N ALA A 293 18.48 -4.47 -6.95
CA ALA A 293 19.17 -4.91 -5.74
C ALA A 293 18.68 -6.29 -5.25
N TYR A 294 17.39 -6.60 -5.35
CA TYR A 294 16.87 -7.94 -5.02
C TYR A 294 17.21 -9.00 -6.07
N ILE A 295 17.08 -8.68 -7.37
CA ILE A 295 17.40 -9.61 -8.46
C ILE A 295 18.89 -9.97 -8.45
N SER A 296 19.78 -8.98 -8.32
CA SER A 296 21.24 -9.22 -8.25
C SER A 296 21.67 -10.07 -7.06
N ARG A 297 20.90 -10.07 -5.96
CA ARG A 297 21.11 -10.90 -4.77
C ARG A 297 20.47 -12.29 -4.85
N GLY A 298 19.78 -12.60 -5.95
CA GLY A 298 19.26 -13.94 -6.24
C GLY A 298 17.75 -14.13 -6.02
N VAL A 299 16.96 -13.05 -5.91
CA VAL A 299 15.50 -13.16 -6.07
C VAL A 299 15.19 -13.43 -7.54
N PRO A 300 14.52 -14.55 -7.90
CA PRO A 300 14.05 -14.77 -9.27
C PRO A 300 12.99 -13.72 -9.63
N SER A 301 13.09 -13.07 -10.79
CA SER A 301 12.15 -11.99 -11.16
C SER A 301 10.68 -12.37 -11.02
N TYR A 302 10.31 -13.60 -11.41
CA TYR A 302 8.93 -14.10 -11.31
C TYR A 302 8.42 -14.26 -9.86
N LYS A 303 9.27 -14.08 -8.85
CA LYS A 303 8.93 -14.01 -7.43
C LYS A 303 9.00 -12.58 -6.86
N ALA A 304 9.45 -11.59 -7.62
CA ALA A 304 9.46 -10.20 -7.18
C ALA A 304 8.17 -9.50 -7.62
N ASN A 305 7.49 -8.86 -6.68
CA ASN A 305 6.35 -7.99 -6.93
C ASN A 305 6.75 -6.52 -6.76
N LEU A 306 6.28 -5.66 -7.67
CA LEU A 306 6.45 -4.21 -7.58
C LEU A 306 5.38 -3.59 -6.66
N GLY A 307 5.79 -2.75 -5.72
CA GLY A 307 4.91 -2.04 -4.80
C GLY A 307 4.42 -0.68 -5.33
N PHE A 308 3.16 -0.38 -5.10
CA PHE A 308 2.51 0.89 -5.43
C PHE A 308 1.96 1.57 -4.18
N ALA A 309 2.00 2.90 -4.15
CA ALA A 309 1.44 3.72 -3.07
C ALA A 309 0.11 4.35 -3.49
N PHE A 310 -0.93 4.15 -2.69
CA PHE A 310 -2.25 4.78 -2.81
C PHE A 310 -2.39 5.98 -1.85
N TYR A 311 -1.26 6.63 -1.58
CA TYR A 311 -1.13 7.81 -0.73
C TYR A 311 -0.12 8.78 -1.32
N THR A 312 -0.18 10.03 -0.86
CA THR A 312 0.73 11.09 -1.28
C THR A 312 1.82 11.31 -0.23
N LYS A 313 2.97 11.88 -0.64
CA LYS A 313 4.00 12.38 0.29
C LYS A 313 4.42 13.81 0.00
N TRP A 314 4.91 14.48 1.04
CA TRP A 314 5.50 15.81 0.95
C TRP A 314 6.68 15.98 1.91
N ALA A 315 7.59 16.91 1.58
CA ALA A 315 8.70 17.32 2.44
C ALA A 315 8.98 18.82 2.31
N LYS A 316 9.44 19.48 3.37
CA LYS A 316 9.92 20.87 3.31
C LYS A 316 11.30 20.94 2.67
N THR A 317 11.50 21.87 1.75
CA THR A 317 12.81 22.24 1.19
C THR A 317 13.48 23.30 2.04
N ALA A 318 14.82 23.28 2.10
CA ALA A 318 15.58 24.31 2.81
C ALA A 318 15.38 25.69 2.14
N PRO A 319 15.21 26.79 2.92
CA PRO A 319 15.04 28.13 2.34
C PRO A 319 16.24 28.59 1.49
N ASP A 320 17.43 28.09 1.83
CA ASP A 320 18.71 28.31 1.16
C ASP A 320 19.09 27.13 0.24
N GLY A 321 18.09 26.34 -0.20
CA GLY A 321 18.27 25.15 -1.03
C GLY A 321 18.85 25.38 -2.43
N GLY A 322 18.78 26.63 -2.93
CA GLY A 322 19.53 27.11 -4.11
C GLY A 322 19.19 26.40 -5.42
N GLY A 323 18.19 26.90 -6.15
CA GLY A 323 17.85 26.40 -7.49
C GLY A 323 16.69 25.40 -7.55
N CYS A 324 15.91 25.23 -6.48
CA CYS A 324 14.69 24.41 -6.51
C CYS A 324 13.62 24.97 -7.48
N ASP A 325 13.71 26.26 -7.84
CA ASP A 325 12.92 26.88 -8.91
C ASP A 325 13.43 26.55 -10.33
N ILE A 326 14.60 25.91 -10.45
CA ILE A 326 15.17 25.43 -11.71
C ILE A 326 15.04 23.91 -11.81
N ASN A 327 15.48 23.18 -10.77
CA ASN A 327 15.26 21.75 -10.63
C ASN A 327 14.83 21.41 -9.20
N PRO A 328 13.54 21.13 -8.96
CA PRO A 328 13.04 20.76 -7.64
C PRO A 328 13.28 19.28 -7.28
N VAL A 329 13.74 18.43 -8.20
CA VAL A 329 14.23 17.06 -7.90
C VAL A 329 15.69 17.15 -7.45
N GLY A 330 16.06 16.44 -6.39
CA GLY A 330 17.40 16.49 -5.80
C GLY A 330 17.68 17.74 -4.95
N CYS A 331 16.67 18.58 -4.72
CA CYS A 331 16.81 19.82 -3.98
C CYS A 331 16.92 19.59 -2.47
N ARG A 332 17.78 20.34 -1.77
CA ARG A 332 18.04 20.11 -0.34
C ARG A 332 16.77 20.28 0.50
N THR A 333 16.48 19.28 1.34
CA THR A 333 15.38 19.35 2.30
C THR A 333 15.76 20.22 3.50
N ASP A 334 14.75 20.67 4.24
CA ASP A 334 14.95 21.07 5.63
C ASP A 334 15.35 19.84 6.47
N LEU A 335 15.71 20.03 7.74
CA LEU A 335 15.95 18.95 8.69
C LEU A 335 14.62 18.24 9.01
N LEU A 336 14.38 17.09 8.36
CA LEU A 336 13.11 16.35 8.43
C LEU A 336 12.99 15.46 9.68
N GLU A 337 14.11 14.98 10.22
CA GLU A 337 14.18 14.23 11.47
C GLU A 337 15.09 14.92 12.50
N ASP A 338 14.83 14.67 13.78
CA ASP A 338 15.77 15.03 14.83
C ASP A 338 17.03 14.14 14.72
N PRO A 339 18.25 14.71 14.61
CA PRO A 339 19.44 13.95 14.26
C PRO A 339 19.92 13.02 15.39
N VAL A 340 19.48 13.24 16.63
CA VAL A 340 19.87 12.46 17.82
C VAL A 340 18.86 11.35 18.09
N THR A 341 17.57 11.67 18.08
CA THR A 341 16.47 10.78 18.50
C THR A 341 15.78 10.07 17.35
N GLY A 342 15.91 10.57 16.12
CA GLY A 342 15.18 10.08 14.94
C GLY A 342 13.69 10.40 14.94
N ALA A 343 13.23 11.30 15.83
CA ALA A 343 11.86 11.79 15.87
C ALA A 343 11.53 12.59 14.59
N ASP A 344 10.27 12.58 14.17
CA ASP A 344 9.81 13.40 13.04
C ASP A 344 9.72 14.87 13.45
N MET A 345 10.27 15.78 12.64
CA MET A 345 10.27 17.22 12.91
C MET A 345 8.94 17.91 12.49
N GLY A 346 7.96 17.15 11.98
CA GLY A 346 6.73 17.70 11.40
C GLY A 346 6.97 18.43 10.07
N LYS A 347 8.10 18.15 9.41
CA LYS A 347 8.54 18.78 8.16
C LYS A 347 8.44 17.85 6.94
N THR A 348 7.94 16.65 7.14
CA THR A 348 7.61 15.68 6.10
C THR A 348 6.33 14.97 6.50
N GLY A 349 5.64 14.36 5.55
CA GLY A 349 4.38 13.68 5.82
C GLY A 349 3.72 13.12 4.57
N GLY A 350 2.51 12.63 4.75
CA GLY A 350 1.68 12.05 3.70
C GLY A 350 0.27 11.78 4.21
N PHE A 351 -0.64 11.50 3.29
CA PHE A 351 -2.02 11.10 3.59
C PHE A 351 -2.59 10.31 2.41
N SER A 352 -3.58 9.46 2.69
CA SER A 352 -4.25 8.65 1.67
C SER A 352 -5.10 9.50 0.73
N TRP A 353 -5.39 8.99 -0.47
CA TRP A 353 -6.37 9.64 -1.36
C TRP A 353 -7.80 9.62 -0.83
N HIS A 354 -8.11 8.72 0.12
CA HIS A 354 -9.39 8.64 0.82
C HIS A 354 -9.56 9.71 1.91
N ASP A 355 -8.48 10.08 2.60
CA ASP A 355 -8.53 10.96 3.75
C ASP A 355 -8.93 12.40 3.41
N LYS A 356 -9.51 13.10 4.39
CA LYS A 356 -9.58 14.55 4.34
C LYS A 356 -8.16 15.11 4.37
N VAL A 357 -7.78 15.83 3.32
CA VAL A 357 -6.53 16.59 3.22
C VAL A 357 -6.29 17.43 4.50
N PRO A 358 -5.14 17.32 5.18
CA PRO A 358 -4.85 18.07 6.39
C PRO A 358 -4.93 19.59 6.19
N GLU A 359 -5.54 20.30 7.13
CA GLU A 359 -5.95 21.71 6.95
C GLU A 359 -4.76 22.66 6.71
N ASP A 360 -3.58 22.34 7.25
CA ASP A 360 -2.34 23.07 7.08
C ASP A 360 -1.68 22.87 5.69
N VAL A 361 -2.12 21.86 4.92
CA VAL A 361 -1.56 21.57 3.59
C VAL A 361 -2.56 21.76 2.44
N VAL A 362 -3.86 21.93 2.72
CA VAL A 362 -4.92 22.12 1.68
C VAL A 362 -4.54 23.13 0.59
N PRO A 363 -4.08 24.38 0.88
CA PRO A 363 -3.80 25.35 -0.17
C PRO A 363 -2.65 24.91 -1.07
N SER A 364 -1.61 24.32 -0.49
CA SER A 364 -0.43 23.82 -1.21
C SER A 364 -0.76 22.59 -2.05
N PHE A 365 -1.55 21.66 -1.49
CA PHE A 365 -1.97 20.45 -2.19
C PHE A 365 -2.90 20.76 -3.37
N HIS A 366 -3.78 21.76 -3.25
CA HIS A 366 -4.56 22.24 -4.40
C HIS A 366 -3.69 22.78 -5.53
N LYS A 367 -2.60 23.51 -5.22
CA LYS A 367 -1.61 23.88 -6.26
C LYS A 367 -0.93 22.64 -6.86
N ALA A 368 -0.61 21.64 -6.03
CA ALA A 368 0.02 20.40 -6.49
C ALA A 368 -0.86 19.57 -7.44
N LEU A 369 -2.17 19.52 -7.20
CA LEU A 369 -3.12 18.86 -8.09
C LEU A 369 -3.38 19.65 -9.38
N ALA A 370 -3.35 20.98 -9.33
CA ALA A 370 -3.59 21.83 -10.50
C ALA A 370 -2.37 21.98 -11.42
N ASN A 371 -1.17 22.04 -10.84
CA ASN A 371 0.07 22.43 -11.51
C ASN A 371 1.17 21.35 -11.45
N GLY A 372 0.86 20.16 -10.91
CA GLY A 372 1.81 19.06 -10.84
C GLY A 372 2.25 18.57 -12.21
N THR A 373 3.48 18.10 -12.31
CA THR A 373 4.07 17.58 -13.54
C THR A 373 4.68 16.20 -13.33
N TYR A 374 4.77 15.43 -14.41
CA TYR A 374 5.50 14.17 -14.41
C TYR A 374 6.97 14.42 -14.69
N ASP A 375 7.84 13.90 -13.83
CA ASP A 375 9.26 13.78 -14.11
C ASP A 375 9.49 12.55 -15.00
N ALA A 376 9.98 12.76 -16.23
CA ALA A 376 10.29 11.68 -17.16
C ALA A 376 11.63 10.99 -16.88
N GLU A 377 12.51 11.57 -16.05
CA GLU A 377 13.81 11.00 -15.68
C GLU A 377 13.66 10.09 -14.43
N GLY A 378 13.21 10.66 -13.31
CA GLY A 378 12.93 9.91 -12.08
C GLY A 378 11.66 9.06 -12.16
N GLY A 379 10.74 9.38 -13.08
CA GLY A 379 9.52 8.64 -13.36
C GLY A 379 8.46 8.72 -12.26
N GLY A 380 8.15 9.92 -11.79
CA GLY A 380 7.17 10.17 -10.73
C GLY A 380 6.44 11.51 -10.89
N TYR A 381 5.22 11.61 -10.37
CA TYR A 381 4.48 12.88 -10.36
C TYR A 381 4.91 13.74 -9.16
N TYR A 382 5.06 15.04 -9.39
CA TYR A 382 5.48 15.97 -8.35
C TYR A 382 4.93 17.39 -8.53
N TYR A 383 5.04 18.18 -7.47
CA TYR A 383 4.94 19.64 -7.52
C TYR A 383 5.86 20.26 -6.47
N TRP A 384 6.45 21.42 -6.75
CA TRP A 384 7.16 22.20 -5.74
C TRP A 384 6.46 23.55 -5.54
N ASP A 385 5.89 23.72 -4.35
CA ASP A 385 5.25 24.95 -3.93
C ASP A 385 6.31 25.90 -3.36
N LYS A 386 6.74 26.86 -4.16
CA LYS A 386 7.77 27.86 -3.81
C LYS A 386 7.35 28.72 -2.61
N ASP A 387 6.07 29.07 -2.50
CA ASP A 387 5.57 29.94 -1.41
C ASP A 387 5.62 29.20 -0.06
N GLU A 388 5.42 27.88 -0.10
CA GLU A 388 5.41 26.99 1.05
C GLU A 388 6.73 26.26 1.27
N SER A 389 7.76 26.47 0.43
CA SER A 389 8.98 25.65 0.38
C SER A 389 8.67 24.15 0.53
N ARG A 390 7.74 23.62 -0.27
CA ARG A 390 7.17 22.27 -0.09
C ARG A 390 7.24 21.45 -1.37
N TRP A 391 7.98 20.36 -1.31
CA TRP A 391 7.97 19.30 -2.31
C TRP A 391 6.79 18.37 -2.08
N TRP A 392 6.04 18.08 -3.13
CA TRP A 392 4.99 17.06 -3.21
C TRP A 392 5.42 15.97 -4.18
N THR A 393 5.14 14.71 -3.84
CA THR A 393 5.34 13.56 -4.73
C THR A 393 4.24 12.52 -4.50
N PHE A 394 3.73 11.98 -5.59
CA PHE A 394 2.64 11.00 -5.61
C PHE A 394 2.60 10.29 -6.96
N ASP A 395 1.85 9.19 -7.03
CA ASP A 395 1.42 8.62 -8.31
C ASP A 395 0.06 9.22 -8.73
N THR A 396 -0.14 9.40 -10.04
CA THR A 396 -1.46 9.52 -10.66
C THR A 396 -1.84 8.18 -11.32
N PRO A 397 -3.12 7.98 -11.72
CA PRO A 397 -3.52 6.84 -12.56
C PRO A 397 -2.66 6.63 -13.81
N GLU A 398 -2.13 7.70 -14.39
CA GLU A 398 -1.23 7.67 -15.55
C GLU A 398 0.19 7.21 -15.14
N ALA A 399 0.72 7.76 -14.04
CA ALA A 399 2.03 7.35 -13.51
C ALA A 399 2.08 5.85 -13.17
N ILE A 400 1.01 5.32 -12.56
CA ILE A 400 0.85 3.89 -12.26
C ILE A 400 1.01 3.06 -13.54
N LYS A 401 0.32 3.44 -14.62
CA LYS A 401 0.34 2.70 -15.90
C LYS A 401 1.73 2.70 -16.54
N LEU A 402 2.53 3.75 -16.36
CA LEU A 402 3.90 3.85 -16.90
C LEU A 402 4.88 2.86 -16.24
N LYS A 403 4.65 2.45 -14.98
CA LYS A 403 5.54 1.51 -14.28
C LYS A 403 5.50 0.09 -14.87
N PHE A 404 4.39 -0.32 -15.50
CA PHE A 404 4.24 -1.66 -16.09
C PHE A 404 5.27 -1.96 -17.20
N PRO A 405 5.33 -1.20 -18.32
CA PRO A 405 6.34 -1.41 -19.34
C PRO A 405 7.76 -1.09 -18.84
N ALA A 406 7.91 -0.07 -18.00
CA ALA A 406 9.23 0.40 -17.54
C ALA A 406 9.92 -0.59 -16.58
N ILE A 407 9.15 -1.31 -15.75
CA ILE A 407 9.66 -2.15 -14.67
C ILE A 407 9.15 -3.59 -14.78
N VAL A 408 7.83 -3.80 -14.70
CA VAL A 408 7.20 -5.14 -14.60
C VAL A 408 7.56 -6.00 -15.81
N GLU A 409 7.37 -5.47 -17.02
CA GLU A 409 7.74 -6.12 -18.28
C GLU A 409 9.26 -6.22 -18.42
N LYS A 410 9.96 -5.09 -18.30
CA LYS A 410 11.41 -5.00 -18.54
C LYS A 410 12.25 -5.88 -17.62
N ARG A 411 11.77 -6.23 -16.42
CA ARG A 411 12.44 -7.15 -15.48
C ARG A 411 11.81 -8.53 -15.40
N GLY A 412 10.69 -8.77 -16.07
CA GLY A 412 9.97 -10.05 -16.04
C GLY A 412 9.42 -10.37 -14.63
N LEU A 413 8.85 -9.37 -13.96
CA LEU A 413 8.36 -9.49 -12.59
C LEU A 413 7.17 -10.45 -12.47
N GLY A 414 7.00 -11.01 -11.27
CA GLY A 414 5.91 -11.95 -10.95
C GLY A 414 4.54 -11.28 -10.91
N GLY A 415 4.48 -10.06 -10.37
CA GLY A 415 3.24 -9.33 -10.19
C GLY A 415 3.45 -7.94 -9.59
N VAL A 416 2.37 -7.41 -9.00
CA VAL A 416 2.31 -6.10 -8.37
C VAL A 416 1.47 -6.18 -7.09
N PHE A 417 1.73 -5.29 -6.13
CA PHE A 417 0.93 -5.10 -4.91
C PHE A 417 0.80 -3.61 -4.58
N ALA A 418 -0.17 -3.24 -3.75
CA ALA A 418 -0.39 -1.85 -3.38
C ALA A 418 -0.69 -1.65 -1.89
N TRP A 419 -0.03 -0.64 -1.32
CA TRP A 419 -0.32 -0.08 -0.01
C TRP A 419 -1.20 1.17 -0.15
N GLY A 420 -2.38 1.25 0.46
CA GLY A 420 -3.27 0.16 0.87
C GLY A 420 -4.64 0.34 0.20
N LEU A 421 -5.44 -0.72 0.06
CA LEU A 421 -6.70 -0.63 -0.71
C LEU A 421 -7.66 0.44 -0.17
N GLY A 422 -7.79 0.56 1.15
CA GLY A 422 -8.63 1.57 1.79
C GLY A 422 -8.18 3.01 1.54
N GLU A 423 -6.92 3.21 1.15
CA GLU A 423 -6.31 4.52 0.93
C GLU A 423 -6.74 5.17 -0.40
N ASP A 424 -7.33 4.40 -1.33
CA ASP A 424 -7.87 4.87 -2.62
C ASP A 424 -9.42 4.95 -2.64
N ALA A 425 -10.06 4.70 -1.50
CA ALA A 425 -11.51 4.70 -1.40
C ALA A 425 -12.11 6.12 -1.53
N SER A 426 -13.38 6.29 -1.92
CA SER A 426 -14.33 5.31 -2.42
C SER A 426 -14.33 5.20 -3.96
N GLN A 427 -13.45 5.93 -4.64
CA GLN A 427 -13.42 5.98 -6.10
C GLN A 427 -12.53 4.89 -6.72
N PHE A 428 -11.53 4.39 -5.98
CA PHE A 428 -10.66 3.29 -6.38
C PHE A 428 -9.95 3.53 -7.74
N ARG A 429 -9.50 4.76 -7.99
CA ARG A 429 -8.93 5.17 -9.30
C ARG A 429 -7.49 4.68 -9.48
N HIS A 430 -6.71 4.57 -8.42
CA HIS A 430 -5.37 4.01 -8.45
C HIS A 430 -5.43 2.48 -8.57
N LEU A 431 -6.43 1.85 -7.94
CA LEU A 431 -6.78 0.44 -8.12
C LEU A 431 -7.20 0.12 -9.57
N GLU A 432 -8.08 0.96 -10.15
CA GLU A 432 -8.50 0.85 -11.56
C GLU A 432 -7.30 1.02 -12.51
N ALA A 433 -6.39 1.95 -12.21
CA ALA A 433 -5.16 2.12 -12.97
C ALA A 433 -4.21 0.92 -12.87
N LEU A 434 -4.06 0.36 -11.67
CA LEU A 434 -3.21 -0.79 -11.38
C LEU A 434 -3.73 -2.06 -12.08
N THR A 435 -5.03 -2.34 -11.95
CA THR A 435 -5.71 -3.44 -12.66
C THR A 435 -5.61 -3.30 -14.16
N GLY A 436 -5.98 -2.15 -14.71
CA GLY A 436 -5.92 -1.89 -16.15
C GLY A 436 -4.50 -2.01 -16.70
N GLY A 437 -3.49 -1.59 -15.94
CA GLY A 437 -2.07 -1.77 -16.27
C GLY A 437 -1.64 -3.24 -16.30
N PHE A 438 -2.05 -4.02 -15.29
CA PHE A 438 -1.69 -5.43 -15.17
C PHE A 438 -2.38 -6.32 -16.22
N GLU A 439 -3.67 -6.09 -16.51
CA GLU A 439 -4.37 -6.81 -17.58
C GLU A 439 -3.80 -6.44 -18.96
N SER A 440 -3.43 -5.17 -19.19
CA SER A 440 -2.71 -4.76 -20.41
C SER A 440 -1.36 -5.46 -20.56
N PHE A 441 -0.64 -5.68 -19.45
CA PHE A 441 0.60 -6.45 -19.42
C PHE A 441 0.39 -7.93 -19.76
N LYS A 442 -0.59 -8.60 -19.14
CA LYS A 442 -0.95 -10.00 -19.47
C LYS A 442 -1.22 -10.17 -20.96
N LEU A 443 -2.09 -9.34 -21.52
CA LEU A 443 -2.44 -9.39 -22.94
C LEU A 443 -1.24 -9.14 -23.88
N ARG A 444 -0.26 -8.31 -23.50
CA ARG A 444 1.01 -8.17 -24.25
C ARG A 444 1.85 -9.45 -24.17
N LYS A 445 1.97 -10.04 -22.97
CA LYS A 445 2.74 -11.26 -22.71
C LYS A 445 2.16 -12.50 -23.38
N GLU A 446 0.84 -12.55 -23.57
CA GLU A 446 0.16 -13.62 -24.30
C GLU A 446 0.42 -13.53 -25.80
N ARG A 447 0.20 -12.34 -26.41
CA ARG A 447 0.49 -12.12 -27.84
C ARG A 447 1.93 -12.44 -28.21
N ALA A 448 2.90 -12.00 -27.40
CA ALA A 448 4.32 -12.30 -27.65
C ALA A 448 4.63 -13.81 -27.71
N LYS A 449 3.92 -14.64 -26.91
CA LYS A 449 4.05 -16.12 -26.95
C LYS A 449 3.34 -16.76 -28.15
N GLU A 450 2.30 -16.12 -28.67
CA GLU A 450 1.60 -16.57 -29.88
C GLU A 450 2.43 -16.24 -31.12
N GLU A 451 3.03 -15.05 -31.17
CA GLU A 451 4.00 -14.61 -32.17
C GLU A 451 5.21 -15.56 -32.20
N GLU A 452 5.90 -15.78 -31.07
CA GLU A 452 7.02 -16.72 -30.96
C GLU A 452 6.67 -18.15 -31.41
N ARG A 453 5.44 -18.63 -31.12
CA ARG A 453 4.96 -19.94 -31.57
C ARG A 453 4.63 -19.98 -33.07
N SER A 454 4.31 -18.85 -33.68
CA SER A 454 4.00 -18.75 -35.11
C SER A 454 5.24 -18.64 -35.99
N GLU A 455 6.39 -18.29 -35.40
CA GLU A 455 7.71 -18.22 -36.06
C GLU A 455 8.51 -19.55 -35.96
N LEU A 456 8.02 -20.52 -35.16
CA LEU A 456 8.60 -21.86 -34.93
C LEU A 456 7.89 -22.97 -35.73
#